data_AF-A0A806TKN9-F1
#
_entry.id   AF-A0A806TKN9-F1
#
_cell.length_a   1.000
_cell.length_b   1.000
_cell.length_c   1.000
_cell.angle_alpha   90.00
_cell.angle_beta   90.00
_cell.angle_gamma   90.00
#
_symmetry.space_group_name_H-M   'P 1'
#
loop_
_entity.id
_entity.type
_entity.pdbx_description
1 polymer ?
#
loop_
_entity_poly.entity_id
_entity_poly.type
_entity_poly.pdbx_seq_one_letter_code
_entity_poly.pdbx_strand_id
1 'polypeptide(L)'
;MKTMGYKRILTLLGCCILFLGTAGYIVKANSTEKKTASIQTDQTYPDVEIQTLVKDLTDGGYAISYPSFGKKEIDQSIQAYVTDQVAHYEKNLKKQSKKKKSELTITYKIVHYSKQTLSVVFDEYESINGEKGTSSLKTFTFDLPAQKQMTLKDLFNENANYLDRLSAISYAELKKQMKKADFDPGLQKGTQAANQNFSQFALLENSIVIYFKPYQLGAEQTKTKTIAIQKDLFKDMLSDAYKDEAANKNKVKETPPKHIVNEIPQQGAPIDPTKKVVAMTFDDGPNPASTNVILDGLKEVNGHATFFVLGSRVQYYPETIERMVKEGNEVGNHSWDHPQLTRLNEAQVKHQIGDTQALIKQVSGYEPLHVRPPYGAVNANVRRYVGNVGVTLWDIDPEDWKYRNVPHSVQAVMSQVGDGKVILMHDIYQTSAEAAVEIMKQLHAQGYQLVTISQLEQVKKEREQLHLQ
;
A
#
# COMPACT_ATOMS: atom_id res chain seq x y z
N MET A 1 6.45 44.69 28.69
CA MET A 1 7.11 43.44 29.15
C MET A 1 8.01 42.93 28.05
N LYS A 2 9.24 42.57 28.45
CA LYS A 2 10.46 42.26 27.67
C LYS A 2 10.27 41.75 26.23
N THR A 3 10.90 42.48 25.30
CA THR A 3 11.30 42.04 23.97
C THR A 3 12.22 40.81 24.08
N MET A 4 11.66 39.61 23.86
CA MET A 4 12.45 38.38 23.75
C MET A 4 13.04 38.24 22.34
N GLY A 5 14.28 38.74 22.22
CA GLY A 5 15.41 38.16 21.49
C GLY A 5 15.20 37.58 20.09
N TYR A 6 15.54 38.39 19.08
CA TYR A 6 15.99 38.03 17.72
C TYR A 6 16.94 36.82 17.63
N LYS A 7 17.58 36.41 18.73
CA LYS A 7 18.52 35.28 18.74
C LYS A 7 17.85 33.93 18.47
N ARG A 8 16.62 33.65 18.93
CA ARG A 8 16.06 32.27 18.83
C ARG A 8 15.73 31.83 17.40
N ILE A 9 15.23 32.73 16.54
CA ILE A 9 14.91 32.42 15.13
C ILE A 9 16.19 32.11 14.33
N LEU A 10 17.27 32.87 14.55
CA LEU A 10 18.59 32.58 13.96
C LEU A 10 19.30 31.38 14.60
N THR A 11 19.06 31.09 15.89
CA THR A 11 19.67 29.91 16.56
C THR A 11 19.04 28.61 16.07
N LEU A 12 17.78 28.60 15.62
CA LEU A 12 17.14 27.42 15.01
C LEU A 12 17.71 27.09 13.62
N LEU A 13 18.05 28.10 12.82
CA LEU A 13 18.82 27.95 11.57
C LEU A 13 20.28 27.51 11.84
N GLY A 14 20.93 28.08 12.85
CA GLY A 14 22.31 27.75 13.23
C GLY A 14 22.48 26.40 13.94
N CYS A 15 21.44 25.79 14.50
CA CYS A 15 21.52 24.46 15.11
C CYS A 15 21.21 23.32 14.13
N CYS A 16 20.63 23.59 12.95
CA CYS A 16 20.53 22.60 11.88
C CYS A 16 21.73 22.62 10.92
N ILE A 17 22.63 23.60 11.08
CA ILE A 17 23.92 23.70 10.38
C ILE A 17 25.02 23.67 11.47
N LEU A 18 25.57 22.51 11.78
CA LEU A 18 26.61 22.40 12.81
C LEU A 18 27.90 23.15 12.39
N PHE A 19 28.24 24.15 13.21
CA PHE A 19 29.52 24.86 13.45
C PHE A 19 30.05 25.97 12.50
N LEU A 20 29.78 27.21 12.95
CA LEU A 20 30.61 28.42 13.15
C LEU A 20 31.46 29.04 12.00
N GLY A 21 31.06 30.28 11.66
CA GLY A 21 31.95 31.38 11.28
C GLY A 21 31.32 32.72 11.69
N THR A 22 31.89 33.38 12.71
CA THR A 22 31.41 34.66 13.24
C THR A 22 31.84 35.85 12.37
N ALA A 23 30.89 36.67 11.92
CA ALA A 23 31.14 38.08 11.59
C ALA A 23 29.89 38.88 11.99
N GLY A 24 30.04 39.72 13.01
CA GLY A 24 28.94 40.52 13.55
C GLY A 24 28.63 41.75 12.70
N TYR A 25 27.35 42.10 12.61
CA TYR A 25 26.90 43.47 12.34
C TYR A 25 25.62 43.76 13.12
N ILE A 26 25.66 44.83 13.92
CA ILE A 26 24.50 45.39 14.63
C ILE A 26 23.76 46.30 13.65
N VAL A 27 22.45 46.07 13.44
CA VAL A 27 21.57 47.04 12.77
C VAL A 27 20.27 47.18 13.56
N LYS A 28 19.95 48.44 13.89
CA LYS A 28 18.72 48.89 14.56
C LYS A 28 17.49 48.66 13.67
N ALA A 29 16.38 48.29 14.31
CA ALA A 29 15.11 47.95 13.68
C ALA A 29 14.44 49.15 12.98
N ASN A 30 13.89 48.87 11.79
CA ASN A 30 12.68 49.49 11.27
C ASN A 30 11.94 48.43 10.43
N SER A 31 10.62 48.34 10.64
CA SER A 31 9.70 47.45 9.93
C SER A 31 9.79 47.68 8.43
N THR A 32 10.44 46.78 7.72
CA THR A 32 10.45 46.68 6.26
C THR A 32 10.64 45.21 5.92
N GLU A 33 9.88 44.68 4.96
CA GLU A 33 10.15 43.39 4.33
C GLU A 33 11.63 43.36 3.92
N LYS A 34 12.46 42.64 4.67
CA LYS A 34 13.85 42.44 4.32
C LYS A 34 13.95 41.15 3.52
N LYS A 35 13.76 41.24 2.20
CA LYS A 35 14.33 40.28 1.25
C LYS A 35 15.85 40.39 1.39
N THR A 36 16.42 39.65 2.33
CA THR A 36 17.88 39.54 2.47
C THR A 36 18.30 38.36 1.62
N ALA A 37 18.40 38.58 0.31
CA ALA A 37 18.98 37.59 -0.59
C ALA A 37 20.50 37.62 -0.39
N SER A 38 21.00 36.90 0.63
CA SER A 38 22.39 36.46 0.61
C SER A 38 22.44 35.22 -0.28
N ILE A 39 23.11 35.30 -1.43
CA ILE A 39 23.33 34.14 -2.30
C ILE A 39 24.27 33.21 -1.53
N GLN A 40 23.69 32.22 -0.86
CA GLN A 40 24.39 31.10 -0.25
C GLN A 40 24.22 29.91 -1.18
N THR A 41 25.26 29.10 -1.34
CA THR A 41 25.19 27.84 -2.09
C THR A 41 25.01 26.66 -1.15
N ASP A 42 24.42 25.57 -1.65
CA ASP A 42 24.26 24.33 -0.90
C ASP A 42 25.64 23.73 -0.57
N GLN A 43 25.82 23.27 0.66
CA GLN A 43 27.10 22.74 1.13
C GLN A 43 27.48 21.44 0.44
N THR A 44 26.49 20.64 0.05
CA THR A 44 26.68 19.35 -0.61
C THR A 44 26.74 19.51 -2.12
N TYR A 45 25.97 20.46 -2.67
CA TYR A 45 25.92 20.76 -4.10
C TYR A 45 26.25 22.24 -4.35
N PRO A 46 27.54 22.60 -4.48
CA PRO A 46 27.97 24.00 -4.61
C PRO A 46 27.42 24.73 -5.84
N ASP A 47 26.93 24.00 -6.85
CA ASP A 47 26.25 24.51 -8.05
C ASP A 47 24.77 24.82 -7.84
N VAL A 48 24.25 24.61 -6.63
CA VAL A 48 22.85 24.89 -6.26
C VAL A 48 22.79 26.10 -5.34
N GLU A 49 21.99 27.08 -5.71
CA GLU A 49 21.74 28.26 -4.87
C GLU A 49 20.64 27.98 -3.85
N ILE A 50 20.81 28.50 -2.64
CA ILE A 50 19.79 28.46 -1.58
C ILE A 50 18.98 29.76 -1.65
N GLN A 51 17.68 29.61 -1.84
CA GLN A 51 16.72 30.69 -1.72
C GLN A 51 16.08 30.66 -0.34
N THR A 52 16.06 31.79 0.34
CA THR A 52 15.52 31.91 1.71
C THR A 52 14.45 32.99 1.78
N LEU A 53 13.29 32.64 2.35
CA LEU A 53 12.19 33.56 2.64
C LEU A 53 11.98 33.59 4.16
N VAL A 54 12.11 34.78 4.75
CA VAL A 54 11.82 35.00 6.17
C VAL A 54 10.85 36.16 6.29
N LYS A 55 9.76 35.95 7.03
CA LYS A 55 8.83 37.00 7.39
C LYS A 55 8.43 36.86 8.86
N ASP A 56 8.63 37.93 9.60
CA ASP A 56 8.23 38.05 11.00
C ASP A 56 6.93 38.89 11.06
N LEU A 57 5.90 38.35 11.72
CA LEU A 57 4.57 38.94 11.87
C LEU A 57 4.25 39.06 13.37
N THR A 58 3.38 40.00 13.73
CA THR A 58 2.99 40.21 15.14
C THR A 58 2.47 38.93 15.82
N ASP A 59 1.70 38.15 15.06
CA ASP A 59 1.01 36.95 15.52
C ASP A 59 1.65 35.66 14.97
N GLY A 60 2.83 35.71 14.34
CA GLY A 60 3.48 34.52 13.79
C GLY A 60 4.63 34.82 12.85
N GLY A 61 5.00 33.87 11.99
CA GLY A 61 6.04 34.08 10.99
C GLY A 61 6.43 32.81 10.26
N TYR A 62 7.28 32.95 9.26
CA TYR A 62 7.81 31.81 8.54
C TYR A 62 9.29 31.98 8.19
N ALA A 63 9.99 30.85 8.13
CA ALA A 63 11.36 30.73 7.65
C ALA A 63 11.44 29.54 6.69
N ILE A 64 11.63 29.81 5.40
CA ILE A 64 11.58 28.81 4.34
C ILE A 64 12.88 28.87 3.56
N SER A 65 13.55 27.73 3.44
CA SER A 65 14.71 27.55 2.56
C SER A 65 14.36 26.55 1.46
N TYR A 66 14.74 26.83 0.22
CA TYR A 66 14.53 25.94 -0.93
C TYR A 66 15.66 26.09 -1.96
N PRO A 67 15.95 25.04 -2.75
CA PRO A 67 17.03 25.09 -3.73
C PRO A 67 16.58 25.75 -5.04
N SER A 68 17.54 26.35 -5.73
CA SER A 68 17.45 26.84 -7.10
C SER A 68 18.58 26.24 -7.92
N PHE A 69 18.22 25.49 -8.97
CA PHE A 69 19.12 24.69 -9.79
C PHE A 69 19.55 25.40 -11.08
N GLY A 70 19.06 26.62 -11.33
CA GLY A 70 19.28 27.34 -12.59
C GLY A 70 18.54 26.68 -13.78
N LYS A 71 17.47 25.94 -13.49
CA LYS A 71 16.68 25.18 -14.46
C LYS A 71 15.25 25.67 -14.39
N LYS A 72 14.86 26.50 -15.38
CA LYS A 72 13.64 27.30 -15.36
C LYS A 72 12.39 26.51 -14.91
N GLU A 73 12.08 25.38 -15.55
CA GLU A 73 10.85 24.64 -15.25
C GLU A 73 10.89 23.97 -13.86
N ILE A 74 12.06 23.50 -13.44
CA ILE A 74 12.28 22.90 -12.11
C ILE A 74 12.14 23.96 -11.01
N ASP A 75 12.84 25.09 -11.18
CA ASP A 75 12.84 26.19 -10.22
C ASP A 75 11.44 26.80 -10.11
N GLN A 76 10.71 26.92 -11.23
CA GLN A 76 9.32 27.37 -11.24
C GLN A 76 8.39 26.42 -10.48
N SER A 77 8.53 25.10 -10.65
CA SER A 77 7.72 24.12 -9.90
C SER A 77 7.96 24.21 -8.39
N ILE A 78 9.22 24.30 -7.96
CA ILE A 78 9.58 24.45 -6.54
C ILE A 78 9.08 25.79 -5.99
N GLN A 79 9.28 26.89 -6.73
CA GLN A 79 8.83 28.22 -6.33
C GLN A 79 7.31 28.29 -6.21
N ALA A 80 6.57 27.65 -7.11
CA ALA A 80 5.11 27.58 -7.07
C ALA A 80 4.63 26.89 -5.79
N TYR A 81 5.26 25.78 -5.41
CA TYR A 81 4.97 25.08 -4.16
C TYR A 81 5.26 25.94 -2.92
N VAL A 82 6.44 26.58 -2.86
CA VAL A 82 6.79 27.48 -1.74
C VAL A 82 5.80 28.64 -1.62
N THR A 83 5.41 29.22 -2.76
CA THR A 83 4.43 30.31 -2.80
C THR A 83 3.06 29.86 -2.30
N ASP A 84 2.61 28.66 -2.69
CA ASP A 84 1.36 28.08 -2.22
C ASP A 84 1.38 27.81 -0.71
N GLN A 85 2.49 27.28 -0.16
CA GLN A 85 2.63 27.07 1.28
C GLN A 85 2.60 28.38 2.08
N VAL A 86 3.28 29.42 1.60
CA VAL A 86 3.20 30.76 2.20
C VAL A 86 1.77 31.29 2.18
N ALA A 87 1.09 31.21 1.03
CA ALA A 87 -0.28 31.68 0.89
C ALA A 87 -1.26 30.91 1.81
N HIS A 88 -1.10 29.59 1.91
CA HIS A 88 -1.88 28.73 2.80
C HIS A 88 -1.69 29.11 4.27
N TYR A 89 -0.43 29.24 4.69
CA TYR A 89 -0.06 29.62 6.05
C TYR A 89 -0.61 31.01 6.43
N GLU A 90 -0.37 32.04 5.60
CA GLU A 90 -0.86 33.39 5.87
C GLU A 90 -2.40 33.45 5.92
N LYS A 91 -3.09 32.65 5.11
CA LYS A 91 -4.55 32.53 5.15
C LYS A 91 -5.03 31.88 6.45
N ASN A 92 -4.34 30.85 6.95
CA ASN A 92 -4.68 30.20 8.21
C ASN A 92 -4.40 31.10 9.41
N LEU A 93 -3.27 31.83 9.38
CA LEU A 93 -2.90 32.78 10.42
C LEU A 93 -3.98 33.86 10.62
N LYS A 94 -4.56 34.39 9.53
CA LYS A 94 -5.67 35.37 9.59
C LYS A 94 -6.93 34.85 10.26
N LYS A 95 -7.17 33.53 10.22
CA LYS A 95 -8.34 32.88 10.85
C LYS A 95 -8.09 32.53 12.31
N GLN A 96 -6.83 32.51 12.74
CA GLN A 96 -6.44 32.12 14.08
C GLN A 96 -6.71 33.25 15.08
N SER A 97 -6.99 32.89 16.34
CA SER A 97 -7.12 33.87 17.42
C SER A 97 -5.81 34.63 17.62
N LYS A 98 -5.86 35.97 17.68
CA LYS A 98 -4.71 36.87 17.94
C LYS A 98 -3.91 36.55 19.23
N LYS A 99 -4.40 35.66 20.09
CA LYS A 99 -3.69 35.17 21.27
C LYS A 99 -2.74 33.99 21.00
N LYS A 100 -2.81 33.35 19.83
CA LYS A 100 -1.97 32.20 19.48
C LYS A 100 -0.96 32.59 18.41
N LYS A 101 0.33 32.41 18.69
CA LYS A 101 1.40 32.63 17.72
C LYS A 101 1.65 31.36 16.90
N SER A 102 1.73 31.43 15.58
CA SER A 102 2.13 30.27 14.74
C SER A 102 3.48 30.52 14.07
N GLU A 103 4.29 29.49 13.88
CA GLU A 103 5.57 29.58 13.15
C GLU A 103 5.67 28.43 12.15
N LEU A 104 5.86 28.74 10.87
CA LEU A 104 6.10 27.78 9.79
C LEU A 104 7.60 27.74 9.43
N THR A 105 8.18 26.55 9.43
CA THR A 105 9.52 26.29 8.92
C THR A 105 9.45 25.30 7.77
N ILE A 106 10.07 25.62 6.64
CA ILE A 106 10.27 24.67 5.55
C ILE A 106 11.75 24.60 5.24
N THR A 107 12.28 23.39 5.25
CA THR A 107 13.66 23.09 4.86
C THR A 107 13.66 22.00 3.79
N TYR A 108 14.82 21.75 3.18
CA TYR A 108 14.93 20.76 2.13
C TYR A 108 16.22 19.95 2.25
N LYS A 109 16.24 18.81 1.56
CA LYS A 109 17.42 17.99 1.30
C LYS A 109 17.39 17.53 -0.16
N ILE A 110 18.51 17.72 -0.85
CA ILE A 110 18.74 17.11 -2.16
C ILE A 110 19.24 15.69 -1.91
N VAL A 111 18.37 14.70 -2.10
CA VAL A 111 18.71 13.30 -1.82
C VAL A 111 19.32 12.60 -3.03
N HIS A 112 19.11 13.14 -4.23
CA HIS A 112 19.69 12.65 -5.48
C HIS A 112 19.82 13.80 -6.48
N TYR A 113 20.96 13.91 -7.16
CA TYR A 113 21.17 14.84 -8.28
C TYR A 113 22.20 14.24 -9.25
N SER A 114 21.71 13.64 -10.33
CA SER A 114 22.52 13.00 -11.39
C SER A 114 22.45 13.77 -12.71
N LYS A 115 22.79 13.11 -13.83
CA LYS A 115 22.56 13.66 -15.18
C LYS A 115 21.11 13.44 -15.64
N GLN A 116 20.49 12.33 -15.22
CA GLN A 116 19.14 11.95 -15.62
C GLN A 116 18.07 12.47 -14.67
N THR A 117 18.28 12.35 -13.35
CA THR A 117 17.24 12.61 -12.36
C THR A 117 17.70 13.49 -11.20
N LEU A 118 16.73 14.16 -10.58
CA LEU A 118 16.90 14.99 -9.39
C LEU A 118 15.76 14.69 -8.42
N SER A 119 16.08 14.36 -7.16
CA SER A 119 15.09 14.21 -6.09
C SER A 119 15.38 15.13 -4.92
N VAL A 120 14.36 15.88 -4.50
CA VAL A 120 14.39 16.83 -3.38
C VAL A 120 13.28 16.49 -2.40
N VAL A 121 13.62 16.46 -1.12
CA VAL A 121 12.71 16.19 -0.01
C VAL A 121 12.58 17.45 0.82
N PHE A 122 11.37 18.00 0.92
CA PHE A 122 11.05 19.13 1.79
C PHE A 122 10.47 18.64 3.10
N ASP A 123 11.05 19.11 4.20
CA ASP A 123 10.57 18.91 5.57
C ASP A 123 9.82 20.17 6.00
N GLU A 124 8.52 20.04 6.27
CA GLU A 124 7.63 21.12 6.72
C GLU A 124 7.33 20.95 8.21
N TYR A 125 7.38 22.04 8.97
CA TYR A 125 7.04 22.04 10.39
C TYR A 125 6.29 23.33 10.75
N GLU A 126 5.08 23.19 11.30
CA GLU A 126 4.30 24.30 11.82
C GLU A 126 4.05 24.12 13.31
N SER A 127 4.40 25.12 14.13
CA SER A 127 4.18 25.10 15.58
C SER A 127 3.28 26.25 16.04
N ILE A 128 2.48 26.01 17.08
CA ILE A 128 1.58 27.02 17.67
C ILE A 128 1.99 27.24 19.13
N ASN A 129 2.18 28.50 19.53
CA ASN A 129 2.63 28.93 20.86
C ASN A 129 3.94 28.30 21.34
N GLY A 130 4.77 27.81 20.42
CA GLY A 130 5.99 27.05 20.75
C GLY A 130 5.72 25.67 21.34
N GLU A 131 4.48 25.17 21.28
CA GLU A 131 4.15 23.78 21.57
C GLU A 131 4.61 22.87 20.42
N LYS A 132 4.58 21.55 20.65
CA LYS A 132 4.95 20.57 19.65
C LYS A 132 4.04 20.71 18.42
N GLY A 133 4.65 21.05 17.30
CA GLY A 133 4.00 21.32 16.03
C GLY A 133 3.63 20.08 15.23
N THR A 134 3.03 20.32 14.07
CA THR A 134 2.75 19.31 13.05
C THR A 134 3.87 19.29 12.03
N SER A 135 4.43 18.11 11.76
CA SER A 135 5.36 17.89 10.67
C SER A 135 4.63 17.33 9.45
N SER A 136 5.05 17.72 8.26
CA SER A 136 4.65 17.12 6.98
C SER A 136 5.88 16.99 6.08
N LEU A 137 5.73 16.30 4.95
CA LEU A 137 6.73 16.33 3.88
C LEU A 137 6.10 16.54 2.51
N LYS A 138 6.94 17.06 1.62
CA LYS A 138 6.74 17.08 0.17
C LYS A 138 7.97 16.59 -0.56
N THR A 139 7.81 15.70 -1.54
CA THR A 139 8.90 15.32 -2.43
C THR A 139 8.72 15.91 -3.82
N PHE A 140 9.85 16.17 -4.48
CA PHE A 140 9.92 16.41 -5.91
C PHE A 140 10.93 15.44 -6.52
N THR A 141 10.55 14.80 -7.60
CA THR A 141 11.46 14.03 -8.45
C THR A 141 11.31 14.56 -9.87
N PHE A 142 12.41 14.87 -10.54
CA PHE A 142 12.45 15.46 -11.87
C PHE A 142 13.27 14.61 -12.82
N ASP A 143 12.82 14.58 -14.07
CA ASP A 143 13.62 14.20 -15.22
C ASP A 143 14.39 15.45 -15.68
N LEU A 144 15.73 15.42 -15.59
CA LEU A 144 16.59 16.57 -15.82
C LEU A 144 16.69 16.95 -17.31
N PRO A 145 16.85 16.00 -18.26
CA PRO A 145 16.80 16.33 -19.69
C PRO A 145 15.48 16.98 -20.11
N ALA A 146 14.35 16.45 -19.65
CA ALA A 146 13.03 17.00 -19.98
C ALA A 146 12.63 18.20 -19.11
N GLN A 147 13.38 18.49 -18.02
CA GLN A 147 13.01 19.43 -16.95
C GLN A 147 11.58 19.24 -16.44
N LYS A 148 11.11 17.99 -16.43
CA LYS A 148 9.73 17.62 -16.12
C LYS A 148 9.66 17.04 -14.71
N GLN A 149 8.71 17.51 -13.91
CA GLN A 149 8.37 16.82 -12.66
C GLN A 149 7.76 15.45 -12.96
N MET A 150 8.33 14.42 -12.36
CA MET A 150 7.91 13.05 -12.54
C MET A 150 6.81 12.68 -11.54
N THR A 151 5.87 11.87 -12.03
CA THR A 151 5.06 10.97 -11.22
C THR A 151 5.73 9.59 -11.20
N LEU A 152 5.31 8.70 -10.29
CA LEU A 152 5.82 7.33 -10.31
C LEU A 152 5.57 6.63 -11.64
N LYS A 153 4.43 6.90 -12.29
CA LYS A 153 4.09 6.31 -13.58
C LYS A 153 5.18 6.55 -14.63
N ASP A 154 5.79 7.74 -14.62
CA ASP A 154 6.83 8.11 -15.59
C ASP A 154 8.08 7.21 -15.49
N LEU A 155 8.32 6.53 -14.36
CA LEU A 155 9.46 5.63 -14.18
C LEU A 155 9.33 4.29 -14.91
N PHE A 156 8.10 3.89 -15.26
CA PHE A 156 7.81 2.54 -15.73
C PHE A 156 7.31 2.55 -17.18
N ASN A 157 7.51 1.43 -17.87
CA ASN A 157 6.99 1.19 -19.21
C ASN A 157 5.45 1.24 -19.22
N GLU A 158 4.88 1.50 -20.40
CA GLU A 158 3.43 1.46 -20.56
C GLU A 158 2.87 0.08 -20.14
N ASN A 159 1.73 0.09 -19.46
CA ASN A 159 1.04 -1.08 -18.92
C ASN A 159 1.79 -1.88 -17.83
N ALA A 160 2.90 -1.38 -17.31
CA ALA A 160 3.59 -2.01 -16.19
C ALA A 160 2.69 -2.08 -14.93
N ASN A 161 2.60 -3.25 -14.31
CA ASN A 161 1.88 -3.43 -13.05
C ASN A 161 2.74 -3.10 -11.82
N TYR A 162 3.33 -1.90 -11.82
CA TYR A 162 4.23 -1.47 -10.75
C TYR A 162 3.49 -1.15 -9.44
N LEU A 163 2.22 -0.72 -9.51
CA LEU A 163 1.43 -0.35 -8.34
C LEU A 163 1.10 -1.54 -7.45
N ASP A 164 0.76 -2.70 -8.01
CA ASP A 164 0.49 -3.90 -7.23
C ASP A 164 1.76 -4.39 -6.54
N ARG A 165 2.90 -4.38 -7.24
CA ARG A 165 4.20 -4.76 -6.67
C ARG A 165 4.62 -3.79 -5.55
N LEU A 166 4.49 -2.48 -5.77
CA LEU A 166 4.73 -1.48 -4.72
C LEU A 166 3.80 -1.67 -3.52
N SER A 167 2.51 -1.92 -3.75
CA SER A 167 1.51 -2.18 -2.72
C SER A 167 1.88 -3.39 -1.86
N ALA A 168 2.18 -4.52 -2.51
CA ALA A 168 2.58 -5.75 -1.82
C ALA A 168 3.84 -5.55 -0.97
N ILE A 169 4.90 -4.99 -1.56
CA ILE A 169 6.16 -4.69 -0.86
C ILE A 169 5.92 -3.77 0.33
N SER A 170 5.22 -2.65 0.11
CA SER A 170 5.00 -1.62 1.12
C SER A 170 4.20 -2.14 2.30
N TYR A 171 3.10 -2.86 2.02
CA TYR A 171 2.25 -3.44 3.04
C TYR A 171 3.02 -4.43 3.90
N ALA A 172 3.71 -5.39 3.26
CA ALA A 172 4.45 -6.43 3.97
C ALA A 172 5.58 -5.84 4.82
N GLU A 173 6.30 -4.83 4.30
CA GLU A 173 7.43 -4.24 5.01
C GLU A 173 6.97 -3.35 6.18
N LEU A 174 6.00 -2.48 5.95
CA LEU A 174 5.46 -1.62 7.02
C LEU A 174 4.78 -2.44 8.12
N LYS A 175 4.14 -3.56 7.77
CA LYS A 175 3.58 -4.51 8.73
C LYS A 175 4.64 -5.04 9.70
N LYS A 176 5.83 -5.43 9.22
CA LYS A 176 6.95 -5.87 10.09
C LYS A 176 7.43 -4.78 11.03
N GLN A 177 7.41 -3.52 10.60
CA GLN A 177 7.92 -2.38 11.37
C GLN A 177 6.95 -1.91 12.47
N MET A 178 5.71 -2.40 12.46
CA MET A 178 4.64 -1.92 13.33
C MET A 178 4.22 -3.02 14.31
N LYS A 179 4.45 -2.78 15.61
CA LYS A 179 4.25 -3.75 16.72
C LYS A 179 2.80 -4.25 16.92
N LYS A 180 1.82 -3.63 16.28
CA LYS A 180 0.38 -3.97 16.30
C LYS A 180 -0.26 -3.87 14.90
N ALA A 181 0.52 -4.00 13.82
CA ALA A 181 0.01 -3.86 12.45
C ALA A 181 -0.68 -5.10 11.88
N ASP A 182 -1.01 -6.08 12.72
CA ASP A 182 -1.61 -7.30 12.19
C ASP A 182 -2.94 -7.05 11.47
N PHE A 183 -3.67 -5.98 11.86
CA PHE A 183 -4.76 -5.36 11.07
C PHE A 183 -4.96 -3.87 11.40
N ASP A 184 -4.17 -2.98 10.78
CA ASP A 184 -4.51 -1.54 10.74
C ASP A 184 -5.20 -1.25 9.38
N PRO A 185 -6.53 -0.98 9.34
CA PRO A 185 -7.23 -0.61 8.11
C PRO A 185 -6.60 0.60 7.41
N GLY A 186 -5.96 1.48 8.18
CA GLY A 186 -5.18 2.59 7.69
C GLY A 186 -3.92 2.14 6.94
N LEU A 187 -3.24 1.07 7.40
CA LEU A 187 -2.10 0.50 6.69
C LEU A 187 -2.54 -0.06 5.34
N GLN A 188 -3.56 -0.92 5.31
CA GLN A 188 -4.06 -1.51 4.05
C GLN A 188 -4.53 -0.44 3.06
N LYS A 189 -5.33 0.54 3.51
CA LYS A 189 -5.80 1.65 2.67
C LYS A 189 -4.63 2.53 2.20
N GLY A 190 -3.70 2.84 3.10
CA GLY A 190 -2.56 3.73 2.86
C GLY A 190 -1.49 3.13 1.96
N THR A 191 -1.45 1.80 1.80
CA THR A 191 -0.55 1.08 0.89
C THR A 191 -1.26 0.47 -0.31
N GLN A 192 -2.57 0.66 -0.50
CA GLN A 192 -3.30 0.13 -1.65
C GLN A 192 -2.67 0.62 -2.98
N ALA A 193 -2.73 -0.22 -4.01
CA ALA A 193 -2.30 0.03 -5.39
C ALA A 193 -3.01 1.25 -6.04
N ALA A 194 -2.64 2.45 -5.63
CA ALA A 194 -3.20 3.71 -6.11
C ALA A 194 -2.10 4.76 -6.19
N ASN A 195 -1.99 5.48 -7.31
CA ASN A 195 -0.95 6.49 -7.54
C ASN A 195 -0.84 7.53 -6.40
N GLN A 196 -1.98 7.93 -5.82
CA GLN A 196 -2.02 8.90 -4.72
C GLN A 196 -1.28 8.42 -3.45
N ASN A 197 -1.33 7.12 -3.16
CA ASN A 197 -0.71 6.52 -1.98
C ASN A 197 0.82 6.52 -2.07
N PHE A 198 1.36 6.47 -3.29
CA PHE A 198 2.80 6.46 -3.55
C PHE A 198 3.29 7.80 -4.13
N SER A 199 2.50 8.86 -4.03
CA SER A 199 2.79 10.16 -4.65
C SER A 199 4.00 10.89 -4.06
N GLN A 200 4.43 10.52 -2.84
CA GLN A 200 5.65 11.05 -2.23
C GLN A 200 6.75 10.00 -2.37
N PHE A 201 7.65 10.25 -3.32
CA PHE A 201 8.78 9.37 -3.59
C PHE A 201 10.02 10.15 -3.97
N ALA A 202 11.17 9.54 -3.75
CA ALA A 202 12.47 9.97 -4.25
C ALA A 202 13.12 8.81 -5.02
N LEU A 203 13.82 9.14 -6.10
CA LEU A 203 14.65 8.21 -6.83
C LEU A 203 16.09 8.38 -6.36
N LEU A 204 16.69 7.33 -5.83
CA LEU A 204 18.12 7.26 -5.53
C LEU A 204 18.84 6.43 -6.62
N GLU A 205 20.15 6.24 -6.51
CA GLU A 205 20.93 5.46 -7.49
C GLU A 205 20.31 4.07 -7.73
N ASN A 206 20.15 3.28 -6.66
CA ASN A 206 19.74 1.88 -6.75
C ASN A 206 18.38 1.59 -6.06
N SER A 207 17.69 2.61 -5.58
CA SER A 207 16.42 2.41 -4.86
C SER A 207 15.37 3.47 -5.16
N ILE A 208 14.11 3.06 -5.10
CA ILE A 208 12.95 3.94 -5.02
C ILE A 208 12.60 4.08 -3.54
N VAL A 209 12.59 5.31 -3.03
CA VAL A 209 12.22 5.60 -1.64
C VAL A 209 10.80 6.15 -1.62
N ILE A 210 9.88 5.46 -0.93
CA ILE A 210 8.50 5.92 -0.76
C ILE A 210 8.33 6.50 0.64
N TYR A 211 7.67 7.65 0.72
CA TYR A 211 7.31 8.32 1.96
C TYR A 211 5.79 8.27 2.16
N PHE A 212 5.36 7.71 3.28
CA PHE A 212 3.97 7.70 3.70
C PHE A 212 3.77 8.84 4.68
N LYS A 213 2.87 9.77 4.35
CA LYS A 213 2.62 10.97 5.17
C LYS A 213 2.07 10.60 6.55
N PRO A 214 2.20 11.49 7.56
CA PRO A 214 1.46 11.34 8.81
C PRO A 214 -0.02 11.08 8.55
N TYR A 215 -0.60 10.16 9.32
CA TYR A 215 -1.99 9.70 9.26
C TYR A 215 -2.40 8.93 8.00
N GLN A 216 -1.54 8.82 6.99
CA GLN A 216 -1.83 8.04 5.78
C GLN A 216 -2.03 6.55 6.08
N LEU A 217 -1.23 6.02 7.02
CA LEU A 217 -1.19 4.62 7.39
C LEU A 217 -2.08 4.29 8.61
N GLY A 218 -2.92 5.22 9.05
CA GLY A 218 -3.77 5.06 10.24
C GLY A 218 -3.66 6.23 11.22
N ALA A 219 -4.69 6.43 12.04
CA ALA A 219 -4.80 7.58 12.95
C ALA A 219 -3.67 7.65 14.00
N GLU A 220 -3.08 6.51 14.37
CA GLU A 220 -1.97 6.43 15.32
C GLU A 220 -0.61 6.76 14.68
N GLN A 221 -0.51 6.76 13.34
CA GLN A 221 0.73 6.99 12.61
C GLN A 221 1.01 8.48 12.43
N THR A 222 1.36 9.16 13.52
CA THR A 222 1.58 10.61 13.59
C THR A 222 2.88 11.11 12.94
N LYS A 223 3.71 10.21 12.41
CA LYS A 223 5.00 10.54 11.79
C LYS A 223 5.09 9.92 10.40
N THR A 224 5.85 10.56 9.53
CA THR A 224 6.22 10.00 8.23
C THR A 224 6.86 8.63 8.41
N LYS A 225 6.41 7.66 7.61
CA LYS A 225 7.06 6.35 7.46
C LYS A 225 7.74 6.30 6.11
N THR A 226 8.84 5.57 6.03
CA THR A 226 9.63 5.48 4.81
C THR A 226 10.00 4.03 4.55
N ILE A 227 9.91 3.63 3.29
CA ILE A 227 10.47 2.38 2.78
C ILE A 227 11.42 2.70 1.64
N ALA A 228 12.55 2.02 1.58
CA ALA A 228 13.43 2.03 0.41
C ALA A 228 13.33 0.67 -0.26
N ILE A 229 13.14 0.65 -1.57
CA ILE A 229 12.94 -0.57 -2.36
C ILE A 229 13.99 -0.59 -3.46
N GLN A 230 14.73 -1.68 -3.61
CA GLN A 230 15.71 -1.82 -4.69
C GLN A 230 15.04 -1.70 -6.06
N LYS A 231 15.65 -0.93 -6.97
CA LYS A 231 15.19 -0.78 -8.36
C LYS A 231 15.20 -2.10 -9.12
N ASP A 232 16.12 -3.00 -8.78
CA ASP A 232 16.21 -4.33 -9.41
C ASP A 232 14.93 -5.16 -9.28
N LEU A 233 14.13 -4.90 -8.23
CA LEU A 233 12.81 -5.50 -8.05
C LEU A 233 11.78 -5.01 -9.07
N PHE A 234 12.14 -4.07 -9.94
CA PHE A 234 11.31 -3.55 -11.02
C PHE A 234 12.04 -3.52 -12.36
N LYS A 235 13.19 -4.20 -12.50
CA LYS A 235 14.02 -4.13 -13.72
C LYS A 235 13.27 -4.51 -15.00
N ASP A 236 12.27 -5.39 -14.88
CA ASP A 236 11.37 -5.85 -15.94
C ASP A 236 10.36 -4.79 -16.38
N MET A 237 10.09 -3.79 -15.53
CA MET A 237 9.04 -2.79 -15.72
C MET A 237 9.57 -1.36 -15.84
N LEU A 238 10.79 -1.08 -15.36
CA LEU A 238 11.39 0.25 -15.46
C LEU A 238 11.62 0.63 -16.93
N SER A 239 11.52 1.92 -17.22
CA SER A 239 11.95 2.45 -18.52
C SER A 239 13.47 2.56 -18.58
N ASP A 240 14.04 2.46 -19.79
CA ASP A 240 15.49 2.33 -19.96
C ASP A 240 16.27 3.55 -19.47
N ALA A 241 15.67 4.74 -19.55
CA ALA A 241 16.26 5.98 -19.04
C ALA A 241 16.62 5.90 -17.54
N TYR A 242 15.86 5.14 -16.75
CA TYR A 242 16.06 5.03 -15.29
C TYR A 242 16.80 3.77 -14.87
N LYS A 243 17.19 2.91 -15.82
CA LYS A 243 18.08 1.74 -15.63
C LYS A 243 19.56 2.09 -15.83
N ASP A 244 19.87 3.12 -16.62
CA ASP A 244 21.25 3.52 -16.91
C ASP A 244 21.94 4.00 -15.63
N GLU A 245 22.82 3.17 -15.08
CA GLU A 245 23.59 3.45 -13.87
C GLU A 245 24.48 4.69 -14.01
N ALA A 246 25.07 4.92 -15.20
CA ALA A 246 25.97 6.05 -15.41
C ALA A 246 25.22 7.38 -15.50
N ALA A 247 24.05 7.38 -16.14
CA ALA A 247 23.19 8.56 -16.24
C ALA A 247 22.51 8.90 -14.90
N ASN A 248 22.16 7.87 -14.12
CA ASN A 248 21.55 8.00 -12.80
C ASN A 248 22.55 7.95 -11.64
N LYS A 249 23.85 8.03 -11.89
CA LYS A 249 24.85 8.12 -10.83
C LYS A 249 24.77 9.49 -10.15
N ASN A 250 24.64 9.51 -8.83
CA ASN A 250 24.55 10.76 -8.09
C ASN A 250 25.88 11.53 -8.16
N LYS A 251 25.82 12.87 -8.20
CA LYS A 251 27.01 13.74 -8.20
C LYS A 251 27.84 13.59 -6.92
N VAL A 252 27.19 13.22 -5.82
CA VAL A 252 27.82 13.01 -4.50
C VAL A 252 27.43 11.64 -3.96
N LYS A 253 28.16 11.17 -2.94
CA LYS A 253 27.82 9.89 -2.29
C LYS A 253 26.48 10.00 -1.56
N GLU A 254 25.54 9.13 -1.92
CA GLU A 254 24.23 9.05 -1.25
C GLU A 254 24.32 8.45 0.15
N THR A 255 23.35 8.82 0.99
CA THR A 255 23.10 8.17 2.27
C THR A 255 21.70 7.57 2.25
N PRO A 256 21.52 6.38 1.65
CA PRO A 256 20.20 5.76 1.57
C PRO A 256 19.69 5.34 2.96
N PRO A 257 18.38 5.07 3.10
CA PRO A 257 17.82 4.49 4.31
C PRO A 257 18.55 3.19 4.70
N LYS A 258 18.74 2.96 6.00
CA LYS A 258 19.52 1.81 6.53
C LYS A 258 18.98 0.45 6.08
N HIS A 259 17.67 0.33 5.92
CA HIS A 259 17.02 -0.87 5.44
C HIS A 259 16.48 -0.61 4.03
N ILE A 260 16.92 -1.45 3.09
CA ILE A 260 16.45 -1.44 1.70
C ILE A 260 15.84 -2.81 1.44
N VAL A 261 14.58 -2.82 1.00
CA VAL A 261 13.89 -4.05 0.60
C VAL A 261 14.46 -4.52 -0.72
N ASN A 262 14.94 -5.75 -0.74
CA ASN A 262 15.62 -6.40 -1.86
C ASN A 262 14.93 -7.70 -2.32
N GLU A 263 13.72 -7.97 -1.81
CA GLU A 263 12.93 -9.14 -2.16
C GLU A 263 11.45 -8.74 -2.27
N ILE A 264 10.75 -9.32 -3.25
CA ILE A 264 9.29 -9.20 -3.35
C ILE A 264 8.69 -10.12 -2.27
N PRO A 265 7.79 -9.63 -1.40
CA PRO A 265 7.10 -10.49 -0.45
C PRO A 265 6.45 -11.66 -1.18
N GLN A 266 6.67 -12.87 -0.68
CA GLN A 266 5.94 -14.03 -1.15
C GLN A 266 4.46 -13.88 -0.74
N GLN A 267 3.65 -13.23 -1.58
CA GLN A 267 2.34 -13.80 -1.89
C GLN A 267 2.66 -15.16 -2.54
N GLY A 268 1.94 -16.23 -2.19
CA GLY A 268 2.36 -17.61 -2.52
C GLY A 268 2.77 -17.81 -3.98
N ALA A 269 3.48 -18.90 -4.26
CA ALA A 269 4.24 -19.10 -5.49
C ALA A 269 3.55 -18.52 -6.75
N PRO A 270 4.27 -17.73 -7.58
CA PRO A 270 3.68 -17.11 -8.76
C PRO A 270 3.01 -18.17 -9.63
N ILE A 271 1.73 -17.95 -9.94
CA ILE A 271 0.93 -18.89 -10.72
C ILE A 271 1.36 -18.79 -12.18
N ASP A 272 1.86 -19.89 -12.71
CA ASP A 272 2.20 -20.03 -14.13
C ASP A 272 0.93 -20.35 -14.92
N PRO A 273 0.41 -19.44 -15.76
CA PRO A 273 -0.82 -19.67 -16.51
C PRO A 273 -0.67 -20.78 -17.56
N THR A 274 0.55 -21.21 -17.90
CA THR A 274 0.78 -22.32 -18.85
C THR A 274 0.67 -23.71 -18.22
N LYS A 275 0.70 -23.79 -16.88
CA LYS A 275 0.57 -25.04 -16.13
C LYS A 275 -0.85 -25.30 -15.68
N LYS A 276 -1.12 -26.54 -15.26
CA LYS A 276 -2.41 -26.96 -14.73
C LYS A 276 -2.74 -26.20 -13.44
N VAL A 277 -3.94 -25.65 -13.35
CA VAL A 277 -4.47 -24.98 -12.16
C VAL A 277 -5.76 -25.66 -11.71
N VAL A 278 -6.05 -25.65 -10.41
CA VAL A 278 -7.30 -26.18 -9.85
C VAL A 278 -7.66 -25.37 -8.60
N ALA A 279 -8.94 -25.06 -8.44
CA ALA A 279 -9.42 -24.35 -7.25
C ALA A 279 -10.11 -25.32 -6.30
N MET A 280 -9.48 -25.55 -5.14
CA MET A 280 -10.13 -26.23 -4.03
C MET A 280 -10.97 -25.21 -3.26
N THR A 281 -12.22 -25.57 -2.96
CA THR A 281 -13.15 -24.70 -2.26
C THR A 281 -13.85 -25.41 -1.11
N PHE A 282 -14.09 -24.66 -0.03
CA PHE A 282 -14.63 -25.21 1.21
C PHE A 282 -15.82 -24.41 1.71
N ASP A 283 -16.95 -25.07 1.93
CA ASP A 283 -18.21 -24.44 2.32
C ASP A 283 -18.55 -24.72 3.80
N ASP A 284 -19.45 -23.90 4.34
CA ASP A 284 -20.07 -23.95 5.68
C ASP A 284 -19.21 -23.55 6.88
N GLY A 285 -17.91 -23.33 6.67
CA GLY A 285 -16.98 -22.92 7.71
C GLY A 285 -17.23 -21.52 8.31
N PRO A 286 -16.41 -21.12 9.30
CA PRO A 286 -15.30 -21.91 9.85
C PRO A 286 -15.75 -22.97 10.87
N ASN A 287 -14.92 -24.01 11.01
CA ASN A 287 -14.87 -24.91 12.16
C ASN A 287 -13.40 -25.10 12.55
N PRO A 288 -12.89 -24.46 13.62
CA PRO A 288 -11.46 -24.47 13.94
C PRO A 288 -10.82 -25.86 14.03
N ALA A 289 -11.57 -26.91 14.40
CA ALA A 289 -11.02 -28.26 14.47
C ALA A 289 -10.61 -28.83 13.10
N SER A 290 -11.42 -28.60 12.06
CA SER A 290 -11.19 -29.15 10.72
C SER A 290 -10.63 -28.10 9.75
N THR A 291 -11.08 -26.85 9.83
CA THR A 291 -10.58 -25.74 9.01
C THR A 291 -9.06 -25.54 9.19
N ASN A 292 -8.56 -25.61 10.43
CA ASN A 292 -7.13 -25.41 10.68
C ASN A 292 -6.27 -26.53 10.07
N VAL A 293 -6.76 -27.77 10.05
CA VAL A 293 -6.08 -28.90 9.40
C VAL A 293 -5.94 -28.66 7.89
N ILE A 294 -6.98 -28.13 7.26
CA ILE A 294 -6.97 -27.79 5.84
C ILE A 294 -5.98 -26.65 5.56
N LEU A 295 -5.97 -25.60 6.39
CA LEU A 295 -5.02 -24.49 6.28
C LEU A 295 -3.56 -24.95 6.41
N ASP A 296 -3.28 -25.84 7.37
CA ASP A 296 -1.96 -26.45 7.53
C ASP A 296 -1.56 -27.26 6.28
N GLY A 297 -2.48 -28.05 5.73
CA GLY A 297 -2.24 -28.82 4.49
C GLY A 297 -1.94 -27.95 3.27
N LEU A 298 -2.66 -26.83 3.10
CA LEU A 298 -2.42 -25.86 2.02
C LEU A 298 -1.03 -25.26 2.11
N LYS A 299 -0.60 -24.91 3.33
CA LYS A 299 0.74 -24.40 3.60
C LYS A 299 1.83 -25.42 3.27
N GLU A 300 1.62 -26.70 3.58
CA GLU A 300 2.59 -27.78 3.26
C GLU A 300 2.87 -27.90 1.75
N VAL A 301 1.83 -27.71 0.92
CA VAL A 301 1.96 -27.82 -0.54
C VAL A 301 2.18 -26.48 -1.24
N ASN A 302 2.37 -25.41 -0.47
CA ASN A 302 2.48 -24.02 -0.95
C ASN A 302 1.32 -23.65 -1.90
N GLY A 303 0.11 -24.05 -1.54
CA GLY A 303 -1.12 -23.82 -2.29
C GLY A 303 -2.09 -22.90 -1.56
N HIS A 304 -3.09 -22.43 -2.29
CA HIS A 304 -4.18 -21.63 -1.75
C HIS A 304 -5.55 -22.20 -2.12
N ALA A 305 -6.57 -21.86 -1.33
CA ALA A 305 -7.95 -22.27 -1.55
C ALA A 305 -8.92 -21.09 -1.32
N THR A 306 -10.21 -21.33 -1.62
CA THR A 306 -11.29 -20.38 -1.32
C THR A 306 -12.28 -20.98 -0.31
N PHE A 307 -12.49 -20.30 0.81
CA PHE A 307 -13.41 -20.71 1.88
C PHE A 307 -14.70 -19.89 1.82
N PHE A 308 -15.81 -20.49 1.41
CA PHE A 308 -17.13 -19.86 1.44
C PHE A 308 -17.75 -20.02 2.84
N VAL A 309 -17.67 -18.97 3.64
CA VAL A 309 -18.00 -19.02 5.07
C VAL A 309 -19.42 -18.51 5.36
N LEU A 310 -20.03 -19.08 6.40
CA LEU A 310 -21.32 -18.63 6.93
C LEU A 310 -21.12 -17.46 7.89
N GLY A 311 -21.86 -16.36 7.69
CA GLY A 311 -21.81 -15.20 8.59
C GLY A 311 -22.07 -15.57 10.05
N SER A 312 -23.03 -16.47 10.29
CA SER A 312 -23.36 -17.00 11.61
C SER A 312 -22.22 -17.77 12.29
N ARG A 313 -21.20 -18.21 11.54
CA ARG A 313 -19.99 -18.85 12.10
C ARG A 313 -18.80 -17.90 12.20
N VAL A 314 -18.68 -16.97 11.26
CA VAL A 314 -17.66 -15.91 11.31
C VAL A 314 -17.68 -15.18 12.65
N GLN A 315 -18.87 -14.89 13.18
CA GLN A 315 -19.02 -14.20 14.48
C GLN A 315 -18.38 -14.97 15.66
N TYR A 316 -18.31 -16.30 15.58
CA TYR A 316 -17.76 -17.15 16.65
C TYR A 316 -16.26 -17.42 16.45
N TYR A 317 -15.77 -17.37 15.22
CA TYR A 317 -14.41 -17.76 14.87
C TYR A 317 -13.66 -16.70 14.03
N PRO A 318 -13.62 -15.43 14.46
CA PRO A 318 -12.96 -14.36 13.70
C PRO A 318 -11.47 -14.63 13.46
N GLU A 319 -10.79 -15.21 14.45
CA GLU A 319 -9.37 -15.57 14.40
C GLU A 319 -9.07 -16.57 13.27
N THR A 320 -10.01 -17.47 12.98
CA THR A 320 -9.84 -18.44 11.88
C THR A 320 -9.98 -17.76 10.53
N ILE A 321 -10.87 -16.78 10.39
CA ILE A 321 -10.97 -15.96 9.16
C ILE A 321 -9.71 -15.14 8.95
N GLU A 322 -9.21 -14.47 9.99
CA GLU A 322 -7.95 -13.72 9.93
C GLU A 322 -6.79 -14.60 9.48
N ARG A 323 -6.72 -15.84 10.02
CA ARG A 323 -5.72 -16.83 9.62
C ARG A 323 -5.82 -17.20 8.15
N MET A 324 -7.03 -17.50 7.65
CA MET A 324 -7.25 -17.83 6.22
C MET A 324 -6.65 -16.75 5.31
N VAL A 325 -7.03 -15.50 5.55
CA VAL A 325 -6.58 -14.34 4.76
C VAL A 325 -5.07 -14.13 4.90
N LYS A 326 -4.53 -14.22 6.12
CA LYS A 326 -3.09 -14.06 6.40
C LYS A 326 -2.24 -15.10 5.67
N GLU A 327 -2.75 -16.31 5.51
CA GLU A 327 -2.06 -17.42 4.81
C GLU A 327 -2.29 -17.41 3.29
N GLY A 328 -2.89 -16.35 2.75
CA GLY A 328 -3.05 -16.13 1.30
C GLY A 328 -4.26 -16.83 0.69
N ASN A 329 -5.15 -17.38 1.50
CA ASN A 329 -6.40 -17.97 1.03
C ASN A 329 -7.46 -16.90 0.79
N GLU A 330 -8.42 -17.21 -0.07
CA GLU A 330 -9.56 -16.35 -0.34
C GLU A 330 -10.74 -16.70 0.57
N VAL A 331 -11.45 -15.69 1.05
CA VAL A 331 -12.69 -15.88 1.82
C VAL A 331 -13.88 -15.45 0.96
N GLY A 332 -14.77 -16.39 0.66
CA GLY A 332 -16.04 -16.16 -0.04
C GLY A 332 -17.22 -16.06 0.92
N ASN A 333 -18.34 -15.57 0.42
CA ASN A 333 -19.59 -15.45 1.17
C ASN A 333 -20.50 -16.67 0.91
N HIS A 334 -20.97 -17.33 1.97
CA HIS A 334 -21.90 -18.45 1.86
C HIS A 334 -23.27 -18.20 2.47
N SER A 335 -23.74 -16.94 2.47
CA SER A 335 -24.89 -16.44 3.24
C SER A 335 -24.66 -16.41 4.75
N TRP A 336 -25.68 -15.98 5.51
CA TRP A 336 -25.57 -15.85 6.96
C TRP A 336 -25.81 -17.18 7.66
N ASP A 337 -26.95 -17.81 7.42
CA ASP A 337 -27.41 -19.03 8.11
C ASP A 337 -27.88 -20.13 7.15
N HIS A 338 -27.33 -20.14 5.93
CA HIS A 338 -27.50 -21.20 4.92
C HIS A 338 -28.94 -21.42 4.38
N PRO A 339 -29.78 -20.38 4.16
CA PRO A 339 -31.09 -20.56 3.55
C PRO A 339 -30.97 -20.73 2.03
N GLN A 340 -31.94 -21.40 1.43
CA GLN A 340 -32.04 -21.48 -0.03
C GLN A 340 -32.43 -20.12 -0.61
N LEU A 341 -31.47 -19.36 -1.15
CA LEU A 341 -31.64 -17.97 -1.57
C LEU A 341 -32.75 -17.76 -2.63
N THR A 342 -33.03 -18.76 -3.47
CA THR A 342 -34.09 -18.68 -4.49
C THR A 342 -35.50 -18.65 -3.91
N ARG A 343 -35.66 -18.94 -2.61
CA ARG A 343 -36.95 -18.88 -1.89
C ARG A 343 -37.15 -17.56 -1.14
N LEU A 344 -36.16 -16.67 -1.19
CA LEU A 344 -36.15 -15.41 -0.45
C LEU A 344 -36.48 -14.23 -1.37
N ASN A 345 -37.04 -13.18 -0.78
CA ASN A 345 -37.20 -11.91 -1.47
C ASN A 345 -35.89 -11.08 -1.46
N GLU A 346 -35.87 -9.97 -2.20
CA GLU A 346 -34.69 -9.12 -2.34
C GLU A 346 -34.10 -8.65 -1.00
N ALA A 347 -34.94 -8.19 -0.07
CA ALA A 347 -34.50 -7.68 1.22
C ALA A 347 -33.84 -8.79 2.05
N GLN A 348 -34.42 -9.99 2.02
CA GLN A 348 -33.87 -11.16 2.72
C GLN A 348 -32.55 -11.62 2.12
N VAL A 349 -32.42 -11.68 0.79
CA VAL A 349 -31.13 -12.02 0.14
C VAL A 349 -30.06 -10.97 0.46
N LYS A 350 -30.42 -9.68 0.42
CA LYS A 350 -29.50 -8.59 0.76
C LYS A 350 -29.06 -8.65 2.23
N HIS A 351 -29.92 -9.04 3.15
CA HIS A 351 -29.54 -9.26 4.55
C HIS A 351 -28.55 -10.44 4.67
N GLN A 352 -28.89 -11.59 4.09
CA GLN A 352 -28.06 -12.80 4.11
C GLN A 352 -26.63 -12.56 3.60
N ILE A 353 -26.52 -11.85 2.48
CA ILE A 353 -25.23 -11.57 1.87
C ILE A 353 -24.56 -10.36 2.51
N GLY A 354 -25.30 -9.26 2.71
CA GLY A 354 -24.78 -7.99 3.20
C GLY A 354 -24.22 -8.08 4.61
N ASP A 355 -24.90 -8.77 5.53
CA ASP A 355 -24.42 -8.93 6.91
C ASP A 355 -23.16 -9.79 6.95
N THR A 356 -23.12 -10.85 6.14
CA THR A 356 -21.95 -11.71 5.99
C THR A 356 -20.77 -10.94 5.38
N GLN A 357 -21.00 -10.13 4.33
CA GLN A 357 -19.98 -9.23 3.74
C GLN A 357 -19.41 -8.28 4.80
N ALA A 358 -20.30 -7.59 5.53
CA ALA A 358 -19.93 -6.61 6.53
C ALA A 358 -19.12 -7.25 7.66
N LEU A 359 -19.54 -8.42 8.13
CA LEU A 359 -18.87 -9.13 9.20
C LEU A 359 -17.49 -9.66 8.79
N ILE A 360 -17.36 -10.29 7.61
CA ILE A 360 -16.05 -10.74 7.10
C ILE A 360 -15.09 -9.56 6.99
N LYS A 361 -15.55 -8.43 6.42
CA LYS A 361 -14.77 -7.20 6.31
C LYS A 361 -14.41 -6.61 7.68
N GLN A 362 -15.33 -6.68 8.65
CA GLN A 362 -15.10 -6.20 10.00
C GLN A 362 -13.99 -7.01 10.70
N VAL A 363 -14.03 -8.35 10.60
CA VAL A 363 -13.08 -9.21 11.34
C VAL A 363 -11.74 -9.38 10.65
N SER A 364 -11.68 -9.23 9.32
CA SER A 364 -10.48 -9.57 8.55
C SER A 364 -10.02 -8.51 7.56
N GLY A 365 -10.70 -7.36 7.47
CA GLY A 365 -10.40 -6.33 6.47
C GLY A 365 -10.57 -6.77 5.00
N TYR A 366 -10.93 -8.03 4.77
CA TYR A 366 -11.14 -8.62 3.46
C TYR A 366 -12.59 -8.42 3.03
N GLU A 367 -12.79 -7.97 1.80
CA GLU A 367 -14.13 -7.84 1.21
C GLU A 367 -14.32 -8.96 0.19
N PRO A 368 -15.19 -9.95 0.46
CA PRO A 368 -15.39 -11.06 -0.47
C PRO A 368 -15.86 -10.59 -1.84
N LEU A 369 -15.18 -11.07 -2.88
CA LEU A 369 -15.54 -10.82 -4.28
C LEU A 369 -16.51 -11.87 -4.83
N HIS A 370 -16.63 -13.01 -4.12
CA HIS A 370 -17.45 -14.14 -4.54
C HIS A 370 -18.47 -14.54 -3.48
N VAL A 371 -19.63 -14.96 -3.95
CA VAL A 371 -20.69 -15.62 -3.19
C VAL A 371 -20.96 -16.99 -3.80
N ARG A 372 -21.06 -18.00 -2.95
CA ARG A 372 -21.62 -19.30 -3.34
C ARG A 372 -22.99 -19.44 -2.70
N PRO A 373 -24.08 -19.47 -3.49
CA PRO A 373 -25.41 -19.69 -2.93
C PRO A 373 -25.51 -21.09 -2.30
N PRO A 374 -26.04 -21.22 -1.07
CA PRO A 374 -26.39 -22.51 -0.47
C PRO A 374 -27.10 -23.44 -1.46
N TYR A 375 -26.72 -24.72 -1.43
CA TYR A 375 -27.23 -25.77 -2.31
C TYR A 375 -26.99 -25.54 -3.82
N GLY A 376 -26.16 -24.57 -4.20
CA GLY A 376 -26.02 -24.13 -5.59
C GLY A 376 -27.28 -23.47 -6.15
N ALA A 377 -28.25 -23.13 -5.30
CA ALA A 377 -29.54 -22.60 -5.71
C ALA A 377 -29.41 -21.14 -6.17
N VAL A 378 -29.37 -20.92 -7.48
CA VAL A 378 -29.28 -19.61 -8.10
C VAL A 378 -30.32 -19.41 -9.20
N ASN A 379 -30.89 -18.22 -9.29
CA ASN A 379 -31.74 -17.78 -10.40
C ASN A 379 -31.40 -16.32 -10.77
N ALA A 380 -32.08 -15.76 -11.78
CA ALA A 380 -31.85 -14.38 -12.22
C ALA A 380 -32.06 -13.34 -11.11
N ASN A 381 -33.03 -13.58 -10.21
CA ASN A 381 -33.29 -12.71 -9.07
C ASN A 381 -32.12 -12.74 -8.08
N VAL A 382 -31.63 -13.93 -7.69
CA VAL A 382 -30.47 -14.06 -6.81
C VAL A 382 -29.26 -13.35 -7.42
N ARG A 383 -28.93 -13.59 -8.70
CA ARG A 383 -27.81 -12.91 -9.40
C ARG A 383 -27.94 -11.39 -9.37
N ARG A 384 -29.16 -10.86 -9.50
CA ARG A 384 -29.42 -9.43 -9.39
C ARG A 384 -29.27 -8.93 -7.95
N TYR A 385 -29.76 -9.68 -6.96
CA TYR A 385 -29.81 -9.26 -5.57
C TYR A 385 -28.46 -9.31 -4.86
N VAL A 386 -27.54 -10.20 -5.27
CA VAL A 386 -26.17 -10.26 -4.75
C VAL A 386 -25.29 -9.10 -5.25
N GLY A 387 -25.77 -8.32 -6.23
CA GLY A 387 -25.11 -7.10 -6.71
C GLY A 387 -23.85 -7.40 -7.52
N ASN A 388 -22.76 -6.70 -7.18
CA ASN A 388 -21.47 -6.81 -7.87
C ASN A 388 -20.60 -7.98 -7.38
N VAL A 389 -21.10 -8.79 -6.44
CA VAL A 389 -20.40 -9.97 -5.94
C VAL A 389 -20.60 -11.13 -6.92
N GLY A 390 -19.51 -11.71 -7.41
CA GLY A 390 -19.53 -12.80 -8.39
C GLY A 390 -20.16 -14.07 -7.81
N VAL A 391 -21.01 -14.75 -8.59
CA VAL A 391 -21.59 -16.04 -8.17
C VAL A 391 -20.70 -17.18 -8.60
N THR A 392 -20.18 -17.94 -7.64
CA THR A 392 -19.27 -19.07 -7.89
C THR A 392 -19.96 -20.40 -7.56
N LEU A 393 -19.94 -21.32 -8.51
CA LEU A 393 -20.40 -22.71 -8.34
C LEU A 393 -19.18 -23.65 -8.34
N TRP A 394 -19.38 -24.91 -8.70
CA TRP A 394 -18.33 -25.94 -8.75
C TRP A 394 -18.52 -26.84 -9.96
N ASP A 395 -17.48 -27.60 -10.30
CA ASP A 395 -17.48 -28.63 -11.34
C ASP A 395 -17.53 -30.04 -10.74
N ILE A 396 -16.91 -30.24 -9.57
CA ILE A 396 -16.68 -31.54 -8.94
C ILE A 396 -17.28 -31.52 -7.55
N ASP A 397 -18.15 -32.48 -7.26
CA ASP A 397 -18.76 -32.70 -5.95
C ASP A 397 -18.50 -34.15 -5.50
N PRO A 398 -17.66 -34.38 -4.47
CA PRO A 398 -17.43 -35.70 -3.91
C PRO A 398 -18.52 -36.16 -2.94
N GLU A 399 -19.58 -35.36 -2.73
CA GLU A 399 -20.60 -35.55 -1.70
C GLU A 399 -19.98 -35.88 -0.32
N ASP A 400 -18.90 -35.16 0.06
CA ASP A 400 -18.19 -35.36 1.32
C ASP A 400 -19.10 -35.12 2.56
N TRP A 401 -20.08 -34.24 2.38
CA TRP A 401 -21.19 -33.99 3.30
C TRP A 401 -22.11 -35.20 3.53
N LYS A 402 -22.17 -36.15 2.59
CA LYS A 402 -23.02 -37.33 2.63
C LYS A 402 -22.26 -38.58 3.09
N TYR A 403 -21.12 -38.88 2.48
CA TYR A 403 -20.44 -40.17 2.70
C TYR A 403 -19.49 -40.19 3.90
N ARG A 404 -18.94 -39.05 4.31
CA ARG A 404 -18.04 -38.96 5.47
C ARG A 404 -16.86 -39.93 5.44
N ASN A 405 -16.32 -40.22 4.26
CA ASN A 405 -15.33 -41.27 4.08
C ASN A 405 -14.14 -40.74 3.27
N VAL A 406 -12.95 -40.76 3.88
CA VAL A 406 -11.73 -40.20 3.29
C VAL A 406 -11.40 -40.85 1.94
N PRO A 407 -11.26 -42.19 1.82
CA PRO A 407 -11.00 -42.83 0.53
C PRO A 407 -12.02 -42.50 -0.55
N HIS A 408 -13.31 -42.44 -0.20
CA HIS A 408 -14.37 -42.09 -1.13
C HIS A 408 -14.19 -40.69 -1.70
N SER A 409 -14.01 -39.67 -0.85
CA SER A 409 -13.85 -38.28 -1.30
C SER A 409 -12.58 -38.10 -2.13
N VAL A 410 -11.47 -38.72 -1.73
CA VAL A 410 -10.22 -38.71 -2.51
C VAL A 410 -10.46 -39.33 -3.89
N GLN A 411 -11.05 -40.53 -3.97
CA GLN A 411 -11.31 -41.20 -5.25
C GLN A 411 -12.27 -40.40 -6.15
N ALA A 412 -13.34 -39.84 -5.58
CA ALA A 412 -14.33 -39.06 -6.31
C ALA A 412 -13.72 -37.80 -6.93
N VAL A 413 -12.84 -37.10 -6.20
CA VAL A 413 -12.12 -35.91 -6.70
C VAL A 413 -11.09 -36.32 -7.75
N MET A 414 -10.20 -37.26 -7.44
CA MET A 414 -9.07 -37.59 -8.30
C MET A 414 -9.49 -38.25 -9.63
N SER A 415 -10.68 -38.86 -9.71
CA SER A 415 -11.24 -39.39 -10.95
C SER A 415 -11.85 -38.35 -11.88
N GLN A 416 -12.14 -37.14 -11.39
CA GLN A 416 -12.81 -36.07 -12.12
C GLN A 416 -11.97 -34.81 -12.31
N VAL A 417 -10.88 -34.67 -11.56
CA VAL A 417 -10.05 -33.47 -11.55
C VAL A 417 -9.42 -33.20 -12.91
N GLY A 418 -9.37 -31.92 -13.27
CA GLY A 418 -8.90 -31.42 -14.55
C GLY A 418 -8.41 -29.97 -14.41
N ASP A 419 -7.62 -29.52 -15.38
CA ASP A 419 -7.16 -28.13 -15.42
C ASP A 419 -8.36 -27.16 -15.48
N GLY A 420 -8.31 -26.11 -14.67
CA GLY A 420 -9.32 -25.05 -14.59
C GLY A 420 -10.60 -25.40 -13.84
N LYS A 421 -10.65 -26.57 -13.19
CA LYS A 421 -11.82 -27.08 -12.44
C LYS A 421 -11.93 -26.49 -11.03
N VAL A 422 -13.16 -26.41 -10.53
CA VAL A 422 -13.50 -26.00 -9.16
C VAL A 422 -14.05 -27.19 -8.37
N ILE A 423 -13.43 -27.51 -7.23
CA ILE A 423 -13.79 -28.65 -6.37
C ILE A 423 -14.58 -28.14 -5.17
N LEU A 424 -15.80 -28.66 -4.96
CA LEU A 424 -16.60 -28.44 -3.76
C LEU A 424 -16.21 -29.43 -2.65
N MET A 425 -15.95 -28.93 -1.45
CA MET A 425 -15.81 -29.70 -0.22
C MET A 425 -16.36 -28.88 0.96
N HIS A 426 -16.42 -29.45 2.16
CA HIS A 426 -16.91 -28.76 3.36
C HIS A 426 -15.87 -28.84 4.49
N ASP A 427 -15.41 -27.70 5.02
CA ASP A 427 -14.37 -27.63 6.05
C ASP A 427 -14.89 -27.80 7.47
N ILE A 428 -16.10 -28.33 7.64
CA ILE A 428 -16.76 -28.51 8.95
C ILE A 428 -16.68 -29.94 9.47
N TYR A 429 -16.04 -30.84 8.73
CA TYR A 429 -15.95 -32.27 9.03
C TYR A 429 -14.51 -32.76 9.01
N GLN A 430 -14.13 -33.53 10.01
CA GLN A 430 -12.77 -34.05 10.14
C GLN A 430 -12.39 -34.96 8.96
N THR A 431 -13.32 -35.80 8.50
CA THR A 431 -13.08 -36.69 7.35
C THR A 431 -12.94 -35.91 6.04
N SER A 432 -13.63 -34.77 5.88
CA SER A 432 -13.41 -33.88 4.73
C SER A 432 -12.05 -33.21 4.79
N ALA A 433 -11.60 -32.76 5.97
CA ALA A 433 -10.29 -32.15 6.15
C ALA A 433 -9.14 -33.13 5.84
N GLU A 434 -9.23 -34.36 6.33
CA GLU A 434 -8.24 -35.41 6.05
C GLU A 434 -8.19 -35.78 4.57
N ALA A 435 -9.36 -35.90 3.92
CA ALA A 435 -9.43 -36.12 2.47
C ALA A 435 -8.83 -34.94 1.69
N ALA A 436 -9.09 -33.71 2.12
CA ALA A 436 -8.58 -32.51 1.47
C ALA A 436 -7.04 -32.47 1.50
N VAL A 437 -6.41 -32.76 2.64
CA VAL A 437 -4.94 -32.82 2.75
C VAL A 437 -4.35 -33.88 1.81
N GLU A 438 -4.97 -35.05 1.71
CA GLU A 438 -4.52 -36.11 0.79
C GLU A 438 -4.68 -35.68 -0.68
N ILE A 439 -5.82 -35.10 -1.04
CA ILE A 439 -6.08 -34.55 -2.38
C ILE A 439 -5.03 -33.50 -2.74
N MET A 440 -4.74 -32.55 -1.84
CA MET A 440 -3.73 -31.50 -2.05
C MET A 440 -2.37 -32.09 -2.39
N LYS A 441 -1.93 -33.11 -1.64
CA LYS A 441 -0.66 -33.81 -1.86
C LYS A 441 -0.61 -34.49 -3.22
N GLN A 442 -1.68 -35.17 -3.61
CA GLN A 442 -1.75 -35.84 -4.91
C GLN A 442 -1.79 -34.85 -6.08
N LEU A 443 -2.57 -33.77 -5.98
CA LEU A 443 -2.65 -32.73 -7.00
C LEU A 443 -1.30 -32.02 -7.18
N HIS A 444 -0.65 -31.66 -6.07
CA HIS A 444 0.68 -31.06 -6.08
C HIS A 444 1.71 -31.99 -6.74
N ALA A 445 1.71 -33.28 -6.39
CA ALA A 445 2.59 -34.28 -7.01
C ALA A 445 2.33 -34.45 -8.51
N GLN A 446 1.10 -34.21 -8.98
CA GLN A 446 0.74 -34.21 -10.39
C GLN A 446 1.02 -32.88 -11.11
N GLY A 447 1.63 -31.91 -10.44
CA GLY A 447 2.01 -30.62 -11.00
C GLY A 447 0.86 -29.63 -11.15
N TYR A 448 -0.24 -29.81 -10.42
CA TYR A 448 -1.28 -28.78 -10.31
C TYR A 448 -0.84 -27.65 -9.39
N GLN A 449 -1.19 -26.43 -9.75
CA GLN A 449 -1.15 -25.27 -8.87
C GLN A 449 -2.52 -25.13 -8.20
N LEU A 450 -2.54 -25.12 -6.86
CA LEU A 450 -3.75 -24.91 -6.07
C LEU A 450 -3.96 -23.42 -5.89
N VAL A 451 -5.01 -22.91 -6.50
CA VAL A 451 -5.28 -21.47 -6.65
C VAL A 451 -6.61 -21.09 -6.00
N THR A 452 -6.75 -19.82 -5.64
CA THR A 452 -8.06 -19.24 -5.26
C THR A 452 -8.97 -19.10 -6.49
N ILE A 453 -10.26 -18.83 -6.28
CA ILE A 453 -11.22 -18.57 -7.37
C ILE A 453 -10.83 -17.32 -8.14
N SER A 454 -10.50 -16.23 -7.46
CA SER A 454 -10.02 -15.00 -8.11
C SER A 454 -8.78 -15.24 -8.97
N GLN A 455 -7.82 -16.03 -8.47
CA GLN A 455 -6.61 -16.41 -9.22
C GLN A 455 -6.94 -17.30 -10.43
N LEU A 456 -7.87 -18.24 -10.28
CA LEU A 456 -8.34 -19.07 -11.39
C LEU A 456 -8.99 -18.23 -12.50
N GLU A 457 -9.82 -17.25 -12.15
CA GLU A 457 -10.41 -16.33 -13.14
C GLU A 457 -9.36 -15.50 -13.86
N GLN A 458 -8.33 -15.05 -13.13
CA GLN A 458 -7.20 -14.32 -13.72
C GLN A 458 -6.42 -15.19 -14.71
N VAL A 459 -6.09 -16.43 -14.36
CA VAL A 459 -5.43 -17.38 -15.26
C VAL A 459 -6.27 -17.64 -16.51
N LYS A 460 -7.60 -17.76 -16.39
CA LYS A 460 -8.49 -17.92 -17.55
C LYS A 460 -8.41 -16.72 -18.50
N LYS A 461 -8.44 -15.49 -17.96
CA LYS A 461 -8.30 -14.26 -18.75
C LYS A 461 -6.94 -14.17 -19.45
N GLU A 462 -5.85 -14.52 -18.75
CA GLU A 462 -4.50 -14.52 -19.32
C GLU A 462 -4.37 -15.53 -20.46
N ARG A 463 -4.92 -16.73 -20.28
CA ARG A 463 -4.95 -17.76 -21.33
C ARG A 463 -5.75 -17.31 -22.55
N GLU A 464 -6.91 -16.66 -22.36
CA GLU A 464 -7.69 -16.10 -23.47
C GLU A 464 -6.88 -15.08 -24.27
N GLN A 465 -6.11 -14.22 -23.61
CA GLN A 465 -5.24 -13.24 -24.27
C GLN A 465 -4.08 -13.89 -25.03
N LEU A 466 -3.49 -14.97 -24.49
CA LEU A 466 -2.42 -15.73 -25.15
C LEU A 466 -2.88 -16.45 -26.41
N HIS A 467 -4.15 -16.86 -26.51
CA HIS A 467 -4.69 -17.50 -27.72
C HIS A 467 -5.11 -16.49 -28.81
N LEU A 468 -5.15 -15.20 -28.49
CA LEU A 468 -5.48 -14.11 -29.42
C LEU A 468 -4.24 -13.47 -30.07
N GLN A 469 -3.03 -13.88 -29.66
CA GLN A 469 -1.74 -13.51 -30.24
C GLN A 469 -1.21 -14.65 -31.11
#